data_AF-A0A955GYE0-F1
#
_entry.id   AF-A0A955GYE0-F1
#
_cell.length_a   1.000
_cell.length_b   1.000
_cell.length_c   1.000
_cell.angle_alpha   90.00
_cell.angle_beta   90.00
_cell.angle_gamma   90.00
#
_symmetry.space_group_name_H-M   'P 1'
#
loop_
_entity.id
_entity.type
_entity.pdbx_description
1 polymer ?
#
loop_
_entity_poly.entity_id
_entity_poly.type
_entity_poly.pdbx_seq_one_letter_code
_entity_poly.pdbx_strand_id
1 'polypeptide(L)'
;MKDLYEKIMKIDIPHEDQLGILWLVRSMNTDDRERMISILVGNPDIAIDFWQSYKSKKEALVANDPSLFETILEQERKMLDEMEE
;
A
#
# COMPACT_ATOMS: atom_id res chain seq x y z
N MET A 1 18.93 6.18 1.56
CA MET A 1 18.69 4.88 2.22
C MET A 1 18.32 5.07 3.69
N LYS A 2 19.16 5.72 4.51
CA LYS A 2 18.85 5.97 5.94
C LYS A 2 17.55 6.77 6.15
N ASP A 3 17.38 7.86 5.42
CA ASP A 3 16.18 8.73 5.48
C ASP A 3 14.87 8.00 5.09
N LEU A 4 14.93 7.10 4.10
CA LEU A 4 13.78 6.31 3.67
C LEU A 4 13.31 5.35 4.76
N TYR A 5 14.26 4.63 5.36
CA TYR A 5 13.99 3.70 6.45
C TYR A 5 13.38 4.42 7.64
N GLU A 6 13.99 5.53 8.06
CA GLU A 6 13.49 6.35 9.19
C GLU A 6 12.09 6.91 8.95
N LYS A 7 11.73 7.24 7.70
CA LYS A 7 10.38 7.69 7.33
C LYS A 7 9.35 6.58 7.46
N ILE A 8 9.62 5.41 6.90
CA ILE A 8 8.66 4.28 6.92
C ILE A 8 8.48 3.71 8.34
N MET A 9 9.53 3.69 9.16
CA MET A 9 9.45 3.20 10.55
C MET A 9 8.61 4.10 11.49
N LYS A 10 8.20 5.29 11.03
CA LYS A 10 7.26 6.15 11.77
C LYS A 10 5.79 5.77 11.57
N ILE A 11 5.49 4.91 10.59
CA ILE A 11 4.14 4.45 10.34
C ILE A 11 3.79 3.41 11.41
N ASP A 12 2.69 3.61 12.13
CA ASP A 12 2.26 2.75 13.24
C ASP A 12 1.58 1.47 12.73
N ILE A 13 2.37 0.57 12.17
CA ILE A 13 1.96 -0.74 11.65
C ILE A 13 2.97 -1.81 12.06
N PRO A 14 2.61 -3.11 12.00
CA PRO A 14 3.54 -4.19 12.32
C PRO A 14 4.87 -4.07 11.56
N HIS A 15 5.98 -4.39 12.23
CA HIS A 15 7.31 -4.20 11.66
C HIS A 15 7.52 -4.93 10.32
N GLU A 16 6.94 -6.12 10.18
CA GLU A 16 6.98 -6.89 8.93
C GLU A 16 6.28 -6.14 7.78
N ASP A 17 5.17 -5.48 8.07
CA ASP A 17 4.44 -4.66 7.11
C ASP A 17 5.25 -3.40 6.75
N GLN A 18 5.91 -2.76 7.73
CA GLN A 18 6.85 -1.65 7.47
C GLN A 18 7.97 -2.07 6.51
N LEU A 19 8.57 -3.26 6.71
CA LEU A 19 9.62 -3.80 5.84
C LEU A 19 9.09 -4.13 4.45
N GLY A 20 7.86 -4.63 4.35
CA GLY A 20 7.20 -4.88 3.08
C GLY A 20 6.96 -3.60 2.28
N ILE A 21 6.43 -2.56 2.92
CA ILE A 21 6.27 -1.23 2.31
C ILE A 21 7.62 -0.70 1.85
N LEU A 22 8.66 -0.79 2.69
CA LEU A 22 10.01 -0.35 2.36
C LEU A 22 10.55 -1.04 1.08
N TRP A 23 10.31 -2.34 0.93
CA TRP A 23 10.69 -3.08 -0.27
C TRP A 23 9.90 -2.64 -1.50
N LEU A 24 8.58 -2.45 -1.35
CA LEU A 24 7.71 -1.97 -2.42
C LEU A 24 8.17 -0.61 -2.93
N VAL A 25 8.30 0.39 -2.07
CA VAL A 25 8.68 1.76 -2.48
C VAL A 25 10.10 1.82 -3.06
N ARG A 26 10.99 0.88 -2.69
CA ARG A 26 12.34 0.77 -3.26
C ARG A 26 12.33 0.32 -4.73
N SER A 27 11.32 -0.42 -5.17
CA SER A 27 11.16 -0.83 -6.57
C SER A 27 10.57 0.27 -7.48
N MET A 28 10.01 1.33 -6.90
CA MET A 28 9.45 2.46 -7.64
C MET A 28 10.54 3.42 -8.14
N ASN A 29 10.25 4.21 -9.17
CA ASN A 29 11.09 5.33 -9.56
C ASN A 29 11.13 6.42 -8.46
N THR A 30 12.07 7.36 -8.57
CA THR A 30 12.30 8.37 -7.51
C THR A 30 11.06 9.21 -7.22
N ASP A 31 10.39 9.71 -8.26
CA ASP A 31 9.26 10.64 -8.11
C ASP A 31 8.04 9.95 -7.46
N ASP A 32 7.69 8.76 -7.94
CA ASP A 32 6.58 7.97 -7.39
C ASP A 32 6.88 7.49 -5.98
N ARG A 33 8.14 7.13 -5.71
CA ARG A 33 8.59 6.76 -4.37
C ARG A 33 8.40 7.91 -3.39
N GLU A 34 8.85 9.11 -3.73
CA GLU A 34 8.71 10.29 -2.86
C GLU A 34 7.24 10.64 -2.61
N ARG A 35 6.41 10.59 -3.65
CA ARG A 35 4.96 10.80 -3.51
C ARG A 35 4.31 9.75 -2.61
N MET A 36 4.59 8.48 -2.84
CA MET A 36 4.05 7.37 -2.04
C MET A 36 4.44 7.53 -0.58
N ILE A 37 5.72 7.80 -0.28
CA ILE A 37 6.17 8.01 1.10
C ILE A 37 5.47 9.20 1.73
N SER A 38 5.33 10.31 1.00
CA SER A 38 4.63 11.50 1.51
C SER A 38 3.18 11.19 1.88
N ILE A 39 2.49 10.37 1.09
CA ILE A 39 1.10 9.96 1.37
C ILE A 39 1.06 9.06 2.61
N LEU A 40 1.88 8.00 2.64
CA LEU A 40 1.87 7.00 3.71
C LEU A 40 2.31 7.57 5.07
N VAL A 41 3.30 8.47 5.08
CA VAL A 41 3.76 9.13 6.31
C VAL A 41 2.81 10.24 6.74
N GLY A 42 2.21 10.95 5.78
CA GLY A 42 1.24 12.01 6.07
C GLY A 42 -0.09 11.49 6.58
N ASN A 43 -0.46 10.25 6.22
CA ASN A 43 -1.73 9.63 6.54
C ASN A 43 -1.52 8.16 6.96
N PRO A 44 -1.20 7.91 8.24
CA PRO A 44 -0.91 6.56 8.73
C PRO A 44 -2.06 5.56 8.51
N ASP A 45 -3.32 6.02 8.62
CA ASP A 45 -4.50 5.18 8.41
C ASP A 45 -4.56 4.65 6.95
N ILE A 46 -4.27 5.52 5.98
CA ILE A 46 -4.18 5.14 4.56
C ILE A 46 -3.08 4.10 4.34
N ALA A 47 -1.98 4.17 5.10
CA ALA A 47 -0.89 3.22 4.94
C ALA A 47 -1.29 1.78 5.33
N ILE A 48 -2.16 1.62 6.32
CA ILE A 48 -2.72 0.32 6.71
C ILE A 48 -3.58 -0.24 5.59
N ASP A 49 -4.57 0.53 5.14
CA ASP A 49 -5.54 0.09 4.15
C ASP A 49 -4.86 -0.21 2.80
N PHE A 50 -3.96 0.68 2.38
CA PHE A 50 -3.13 0.48 1.19
C PHE A 50 -2.34 -0.82 1.28
N TRP A 51 -1.67 -1.08 2.41
CA TRP A 51 -0.81 -2.25 2.53
C TRP A 51 -1.61 -3.55 2.59
N GLN A 52 -2.77 -3.57 3.24
CA GLN A 52 -3.65 -4.73 3.26
C GLN A 52 -4.20 -5.03 1.85
N SER A 53 -4.69 -4.02 1.14
CA SER A 53 -5.12 -4.18 -0.26
C SER A 53 -3.98 -4.71 -1.14
N TYR A 54 -2.78 -4.16 -1.01
CA TYR A 54 -1.61 -4.61 -1.76
C TYR A 54 -1.32 -6.10 -1.51
N LYS A 55 -1.36 -6.56 -0.25
CA LYS A 55 -1.17 -7.98 0.10
C LYS A 55 -2.23 -8.86 -0.55
N SER A 56 -3.51 -8.51 -0.42
CA SER A 56 -4.62 -9.30 -1.00
C SER A 56 -4.53 -9.39 -2.53
N LYS A 57 -4.18 -8.28 -3.21
CA LYS A 57 -3.97 -8.28 -4.67
C LYS A 57 -2.78 -9.15 -5.06
N LYS A 58 -1.68 -9.09 -4.29
CA LYS A 58 -0.50 -9.91 -4.54
C LYS A 58 -0.79 -11.40 -4.34
N GLU A 59 -1.55 -11.76 -3.32
CA GLU A 59 -2.00 -13.13 -3.08
C GLU A 59 -2.88 -13.64 -4.23
N ALA A 60 -3.84 -12.85 -4.70
CA ALA A 60 -4.67 -13.19 -5.86
C ALA A 60 -3.82 -13.43 -7.12
N LEU A 61 -2.82 -12.57 -7.37
CA LEU A 61 -1.88 -12.74 -8.48
C LEU A 61 -1.04 -14.01 -8.35
N VAL A 62 -0.53 -14.32 -7.15
CA VAL A 62 0.27 -15.52 -6.89
C VAL A 62 -0.59 -16.79 -7.01
N ALA A 63 -1.84 -16.74 -6.56
CA ALA A 63 -2.81 -17.82 -6.72
C ALA A 63 -3.31 -17.99 -8.16
N ASN A 64 -2.96 -17.06 -9.06
CA ASN A 64 -3.47 -16.97 -10.43
C ASN A 64 -5.00 -16.96 -10.47
N ASP A 65 -5.60 -16.25 -9.51
CA ASP A 65 -7.05 -16.10 -9.36
C ASP A 65 -7.49 -14.70 -9.83
N PRO A 66 -7.80 -14.53 -11.13
CA PRO A 66 -8.25 -13.24 -11.66
C PRO A 66 -9.61 -12.82 -11.09
N SER A 67 -10.47 -13.76 -10.68
CA SER A 67 -11.78 -13.44 -10.11
C SER A 67 -11.65 -12.77 -8.74
N LEU A 68 -10.73 -13.28 -7.90
CA LEU A 68 -10.41 -12.65 -6.62
C LEU A 68 -9.82 -11.25 -6.83
N PHE A 69 -8.92 -11.10 -7.81
CA PHE A 69 -8.32 -9.82 -8.13
C PHE A 69 -9.37 -8.78 -8.59
N GLU A 70 -10.28 -9.17 -9.50
CA GLU A 70 -11.38 -8.32 -9.96
C GLU A 70 -12.32 -7.92 -8.80
N THR A 71 -12.64 -8.87 -7.91
CA THR A 71 -13.48 -8.61 -6.73
C THR A 71 -12.85 -7.55 -5.82
N ILE A 72 -11.54 -7.63 -5.58
CA ILE A 72 -10.82 -6.63 -4.77
C ILE A 72 -10.90 -5.25 -5.43
N LEU A 73 -10.72 -5.16 -6.75
CA LEU A 73 -10.83 -3.88 -7.46
C LEU A 73 -12.24 -3.29 -7.45
N GLU A 74 -13.27 -4.13 -7.52
CA GLU A 74 -14.66 -3.67 -7.43
C GLU A 74 -15.00 -3.13 -6.03
N GLN A 75 -14.49 -3.77 -4.97
CA GLN A 75 -14.64 -3.30 -3.61
C GLN A 75 -13.99 -1.93 -3.39
N GLU A 76 -12.77 -1.74 -3.90
CA GLU A 76 -12.08 -0.45 -3.82
C GLU A 76 -12.82 0.66 -4.56
N ARG A 77 -13.39 0.36 -5.73
CA ARG A 77 -14.21 1.34 -6.47
C ARG A 77 -15.43 1.78 -5.67
N LYS A 78 -16.15 0.83 -5.08
CA LYS A 78 -17.31 1.14 -4.24
C LYS A 78 -16.94 2.01 -3.04
N MET A 79 -15.82 1.71 -2.38
CA MET A 79 -15.34 2.54 -1.27
C MET A 79 -15.00 3.97 -1.70
N LEU A 80 -14.41 4.15 -2.88
CA LEU A 80 -14.13 5.48 -3.42
C LEU A 80 -15.42 6.23 -3.75
N ASP A 81 -16.39 5.56 -4.36
CA ASP A 81 -17.69 6.15 -4.68
C ASP A 81 -18.44 6.60 -3.40
N GLU A 82 -18.38 5.80 -2.32
CA GLU A 82 -18.97 6.13 -1.01
C GLU A 82 -18.25 7.28 -0.28
N MET A 83 -17.00 7.59 -0.62
CA MET A 83 -16.24 8.72 -0.06
C MET A 83 -16.49 10.03 -0.80
N GLU A 84 -17.04 9.99 -2.02
CA GLU A 84 -17.35 11.16 -2.85
C GLU A 84 -18.80 11.69 -2.67
N GLU A 85 -19.70 10.90 -2.06
CA GLU A 85 -21.08 11.31 -1.66
C GLU A 85 -21.15 12.02 -0.29
#